data_AF-A0A519IS43-F1
#
_entry.id   AF-A0A519IS43-F1
#
_cell.length_a   1.000
_cell.length_b   1.000
_cell.length_c   1.000
_cell.angle_alpha   90.00
_cell.angle_beta   90.00
_cell.angle_gamma   90.00
#
_symmetry.space_group_name_H-M   'P 1'
#
loop_
_entity.id
_entity.type
_entity.pdbx_description
1 polymer ?
#
loop_
_entity_poly.entity_id
_entity_poly.type
_entity_poly.pdbx_seq_one_letter_code
_entity_poly.pdbx_strand_id
1 'polypeptide(L)'
;LDHIGRIAYTAQSNRADPVALERFCTHFNYEPMAFATADAQGQPCYHTNVMLCVGTNFALGGFHLITDPARRDAVRERLRETGRDVVELSAQQIGEFAGNALELTGAQGRLLALSSRAAASLMGEQKAVIERSATLLPLAVPTIELAGGSVRCMLAGVHLARR
;
A
#
# COMPACT_ATOMS: atom_id res chain seq x y z
N LEU A 1 3.44 -5.97 2.05
CA LEU A 1 3.81 -7.31 1.57
C LEU A 1 3.07 -7.59 0.29
N ASP A 2 3.76 -8.14 -0.69
CA ASP A 2 3.17 -8.74 -1.87
C ASP A 2 3.19 -10.26 -1.71
N HIS A 3 2.02 -10.85 -1.53
CA HIS A 3 1.87 -12.29 -1.31
C HIS A 3 2.03 -13.12 -2.60
N ILE A 4 1.88 -12.50 -3.77
CA ILE A 4 2.01 -13.15 -5.08
C ILE A 4 3.48 -13.13 -5.51
N GLY A 5 4.07 -11.94 -5.62
CA GLY A 5 5.48 -11.77 -6.00
C GLY A 5 6.47 -12.17 -4.90
N ARG A 6 5.98 -12.42 -3.68
CA ARG A 6 6.78 -12.70 -2.48
C ARG A 6 7.79 -11.58 -2.19
N ILE A 7 7.35 -10.33 -2.25
CA ILE A 7 8.20 -9.15 -2.02
C ILE A 7 7.75 -8.38 -0.78
N ALA A 8 8.70 -8.00 0.06
CA ALA A 8 8.51 -7.13 1.21
C ALA A 8 8.97 -5.70 0.90
N TYR A 9 8.08 -4.93 0.26
CA TYR A 9 8.25 -3.50 0.05
C TYR A 9 8.29 -2.74 1.38
N THR A 10 9.36 -1.98 1.62
CA THR A 10 9.59 -1.29 2.90
C THR A 10 10.12 0.13 2.68
N ALA A 11 9.33 1.13 3.05
CA ALA A 11 9.81 2.50 3.20
C ALA A 11 10.77 2.57 4.39
N GLN A 12 11.97 3.11 4.18
CA GLN A 12 12.96 3.30 5.25
C GLN A 12 12.51 4.44 6.17
N SER A 13 12.47 4.15 7.47
CA SER A 13 12.15 5.12 8.52
C SER A 13 12.69 4.64 9.85
N ASN A 14 12.56 5.47 10.90
CA ASN A 14 12.84 5.06 12.27
C ASN A 14 11.91 3.95 12.81
N ARG A 15 10.91 3.52 12.04
CA ARG A 15 9.99 2.42 12.36
C ARG A 15 10.33 1.11 11.64
N ALA A 16 11.33 1.10 10.76
CA ALA A 16 11.73 -0.08 9.98
C ALA A 16 13.21 -0.41 10.20
N ASP A 17 13.48 -1.56 10.81
CA ASP A 17 14.84 -2.04 11.04
C ASP A 17 15.28 -2.97 9.88
N PRO A 18 16.43 -2.70 9.23
CA PRO A 18 16.88 -3.48 8.09
C PRO A 18 17.25 -4.93 8.46
N VAL A 19 17.82 -5.17 9.64
CA VAL A 19 18.20 -6.51 10.11
C VAL A 19 16.94 -7.34 10.38
N ALA A 20 15.92 -6.73 11.00
CA ALA A 20 14.63 -7.37 11.22
C ALA A 20 13.92 -7.71 9.90
N LEU A 21 13.98 -6.80 8.92
CA LEU A 21 13.44 -7.05 7.57
C LEU A 21 14.12 -8.24 6.90
N GLU A 22 15.46 -8.28 6.89
CA GLU A 22 16.22 -9.40 6.31
C GLU A 22 15.89 -10.74 6.98
N ARG A 23 15.84 -10.76 8.31
CA ARG A 23 15.46 -11.96 9.07
C ARG A 23 14.05 -12.43 8.74
N PHE A 24 13.09 -11.51 8.67
CA PHE A 24 11.72 -11.80 8.27
C PHE A 24 11.70 -12.40 6.86
N CYS A 25 12.33 -11.73 5.90
CA CYS A 25 12.40 -12.15 4.51
C CYS A 25 13.00 -13.55 4.36
N THR A 26 14.09 -13.84 5.07
CA THR A 26 14.74 -15.15 5.08
C THR A 26 13.82 -16.23 5.66
N HIS A 27 13.18 -15.97 6.80
CA HIS A 27 12.36 -16.98 7.48
C HIS A 27 11.04 -17.26 6.75
N PHE A 28 10.46 -16.24 6.12
CA PHE A 28 9.15 -16.33 5.48
C PHE A 28 9.24 -16.42 3.96
N ASN A 29 10.42 -16.59 3.35
CA ASN A 29 10.61 -16.65 1.89
C ASN A 29 9.99 -15.43 1.18
N TYR A 30 10.45 -14.24 1.55
CA TYR A 30 10.19 -12.99 0.83
C TYR A 30 11.51 -12.36 0.38
N GLU A 31 11.49 -11.67 -0.75
CA GLU A 31 12.56 -10.78 -1.18
C GLU A 31 12.40 -9.41 -0.50
N PRO A 32 13.42 -8.88 0.19
CA PRO A 32 13.35 -7.54 0.78
C PRO A 32 13.52 -6.47 -0.30
N MET A 33 12.61 -5.49 -0.35
CA MET A 33 12.74 -4.32 -1.21
C MET A 33 12.58 -3.04 -0.41
N ALA A 34 13.66 -2.63 0.26
CA ALA A 34 13.72 -1.39 1.01
C ALA A 34 14.02 -0.19 0.11
N PHE A 35 13.40 0.97 0.38
CA PHE A 35 13.63 2.19 -0.37
C PHE A 35 13.50 3.43 0.51
N ALA A 36 14.35 4.43 0.25
CA ALA A 36 14.26 5.73 0.90
C ALA A 36 13.06 6.51 0.36
N THR A 37 12.41 7.27 1.24
CA THR A 37 11.30 8.14 0.88
C THR A 37 11.49 9.54 1.45
N ALA A 38 10.82 10.51 0.84
CA ALA A 38 10.73 11.88 1.34
C ALA A 38 9.42 12.51 0.88
N ASP A 39 8.72 13.17 1.80
CA ASP A 39 7.60 14.06 1.50
C ASP A 39 8.08 15.45 1.04
N ALA A 40 7.14 16.38 0.84
CA ALA A 40 7.43 17.74 0.41
C ALA A 40 8.27 18.54 1.43
N GLN A 41 8.34 18.10 2.68
CA GLN A 41 9.15 18.69 3.75
C GLN A 41 10.49 17.94 3.93
N GLY A 42 10.81 16.98 3.05
CA GLY A 42 12.00 16.16 3.13
C GLY A 42 11.95 15.10 4.22
N GLN A 43 10.78 14.84 4.81
CA GLN A 43 10.63 13.86 5.88
C GLN A 43 10.34 12.47 5.31
N PRO A 44 10.98 11.41 5.83
CA PRO A 44 10.69 10.04 5.41
C PRO A 44 9.25 9.63 5.73
N CYS A 45 8.62 8.87 4.84
CA CYS A 45 7.33 8.25 5.14
C CYS A 45 7.49 7.26 6.29
N TYR A 46 6.80 7.52 7.40
CA TYR A 46 6.95 6.76 8.64
C TYR A 46 6.48 5.30 8.53
N HIS A 47 5.45 5.01 7.73
CA HIS A 47 5.00 3.64 7.42
C HIS A 47 4.72 3.46 5.93
N THR A 48 5.18 2.32 5.37
CA THR A 48 4.91 1.93 3.98
C THR A 48 3.41 1.88 3.65
N ASN A 49 2.58 1.49 4.63
CA ASN A 49 1.12 1.36 4.44
C ASN A 49 0.40 2.71 4.28
N VAL A 50 1.07 3.85 4.47
CA VAL A 50 0.52 5.17 4.17
C VAL A 50 0.60 5.44 2.67
N MET A 51 1.65 4.93 2.01
CA MET A 51 1.95 5.24 0.63
C MET A 51 1.69 4.12 -0.36
N LEU A 52 1.54 2.87 0.09
CA LEU A 52 1.48 1.70 -0.77
C LEU A 52 0.43 0.69 -0.31
N CYS A 53 -0.52 0.40 -1.18
CA CYS A 53 -1.46 -0.71 -1.08
C CYS A 53 -1.22 -1.68 -2.24
N VAL A 54 -0.90 -2.94 -1.92
CA VAL A 54 -0.73 -4.01 -2.91
C VAL A 54 -1.96 -4.90 -2.87
N GLY A 55 -2.80 -4.83 -3.90
CA GLY A 55 -3.95 -5.73 -4.11
C GLY A 55 -3.57 -6.92 -4.98
N THR A 56 -4.56 -7.67 -5.46
CA THR A 56 -4.30 -8.81 -6.35
C THR A 56 -4.07 -8.36 -7.80
N ASN A 57 -4.94 -7.49 -8.33
CA ASN A 57 -4.89 -7.04 -9.73
C ASN A 57 -4.41 -5.61 -9.92
N PHE A 58 -4.27 -4.85 -8.83
CA PHE A 58 -3.80 -3.47 -8.85
C PHE A 58 -2.87 -3.22 -7.67
N ALA A 59 -2.08 -2.16 -7.78
CA ALA A 59 -1.36 -1.57 -6.66
C ALA A 59 -1.57 -0.05 -6.67
N LEU A 60 -1.91 0.51 -5.52
CA LEU A 60 -2.01 1.97 -5.34
C LEU A 60 -0.73 2.46 -4.69
N GLY A 61 -0.08 3.47 -5.25
CA GLY A 61 1.22 3.92 -4.75
C GLY A 61 1.52 5.40 -4.94
N GLY A 62 1.95 6.07 -3.89
CA GLY A 62 2.59 7.39 -3.94
C GLY A 62 4.05 7.29 -4.36
N PHE A 63 4.35 6.77 -5.56
CA PHE A 63 5.74 6.47 -5.97
C PHE A 63 6.64 7.71 -6.07
N HIS A 64 6.05 8.89 -6.25
CA HIS A 64 6.77 10.16 -6.22
C HIS A 64 7.52 10.41 -4.90
N LEU A 65 7.12 9.75 -3.81
CA LEU A 65 7.77 9.81 -2.50
C LEU A 65 9.09 9.04 -2.46
N ILE A 66 9.32 8.08 -3.37
CA ILE A 66 10.59 7.33 -3.43
C ILE A 66 11.66 8.23 -4.03
N THR A 67 12.71 8.53 -3.27
CA THR A 67 13.69 9.58 -3.61
C THR A 67 14.61 9.18 -4.76
N ASP A 68 15.03 7.93 -4.82
CA ASP A 68 15.85 7.38 -5.90
C ASP A 68 14.96 7.00 -7.11
N PRO A 69 15.12 7.65 -8.28
CA PRO A 69 14.35 7.35 -9.48
C PRO A 69 14.54 5.90 -9.98
N ALA A 70 15.76 5.36 -9.92
CA ALA A 70 16.01 3.99 -10.36
C ALA A 70 15.29 2.98 -9.45
N ARG A 71 15.32 3.23 -8.13
CA ARG A 71 14.57 2.41 -7.17
C ARG A 71 13.07 2.55 -7.34
N ARG A 72 12.57 3.75 -7.63
CA ARG A 72 11.16 4.00 -7.92
C ARG A 72 10.67 3.19 -9.10
N ASP A 73 11.42 3.19 -10.20
CA ASP A 73 11.06 2.42 -11.39
C ASP A 73 11.15 0.93 -11.12
N ALA A 74 12.19 0.45 -10.43
CA ALA A 74 12.28 -0.95 -10.02
C ALA A 74 11.06 -1.38 -9.18
N VAL A 75 10.59 -0.57 -8.22
CA VAL A 75 9.39 -0.89 -7.43
C VAL A 75 8.15 -1.00 -8.33
N ARG A 76 7.98 -0.08 -9.28
CA ARG A 76 6.84 -0.09 -10.22
C ARG A 76 6.90 -1.29 -11.15
N GLU A 77 8.08 -1.65 -11.64
CA GLU A 77 8.30 -2.83 -12.49
C GLU A 77 7.97 -4.12 -11.75
N ARG A 78 8.50 -4.32 -10.53
CA ARG A 78 8.21 -5.51 -9.71
C ARG A 78 6.71 -5.68 -9.42
N LEU A 79 5.99 -4.58 -9.21
CA LEU A 79 4.54 -4.61 -9.09
C LEU A 79 3.86 -5.04 -10.40
N ARG A 80 4.29 -4.52 -11.56
CA ARG A 80 3.73 -4.87 -12.88
C ARG A 80 4.03 -6.30 -13.31
N GLU A 81 5.19 -6.85 -12.97
CA GLU A 81 5.60 -8.22 -13.34
C GLU A 81 4.61 -9.29 -12.85
N THR A 82 3.88 -8.99 -11.77
CA THR A 82 2.82 -9.85 -11.23
C THR A 82 1.45 -9.67 -11.92
N GLY A 83 1.39 -8.89 -13.01
CA GLY A 83 0.18 -8.62 -13.79
C GLY A 83 -0.71 -7.51 -13.20
N ARG A 84 -0.17 -6.67 -12.30
CA ARG A 84 -0.94 -5.60 -11.66
C ARG A 84 -0.93 -4.31 -12.46
N ASP A 85 -2.09 -3.66 -12.46
CA ASP A 85 -2.21 -2.25 -12.84
C ASP A 85 -1.64 -1.37 -11.71
N VAL A 86 -0.58 -0.62 -12.02
CA VAL A 86 0.02 0.32 -11.07
C VAL A 86 -0.70 1.67 -11.17
N VAL A 87 -1.45 2.01 -10.12
CA VAL A 87 -2.20 3.25 -9.99
C VAL A 87 -1.40 4.23 -9.15
N GLU A 88 -0.98 5.32 -9.77
CA GLU A 88 -0.21 6.36 -9.07
C GLU A 88 -1.12 7.27 -8.27
N LEU A 89 -0.71 7.56 -7.04
CA LEU A 89 -1.39 8.49 -6.13
C LEU A 89 -0.63 9.82 -6.07
N SER A 90 -1.37 10.92 -6.16
CA SER A 90 -0.81 12.27 -5.95
C SER A 90 -0.51 12.53 -4.49
N ALA A 91 0.28 13.56 -4.19
CA ALA A 91 0.57 13.97 -2.81
C ALA A 91 -0.73 14.31 -2.04
N GLN A 92 -1.70 14.94 -2.71
CA GLN A 92 -3.02 15.22 -2.11
C GLN A 92 -3.75 13.92 -1.75
N GLN A 93 -3.77 12.93 -2.63
CA GLN A 93 -4.43 11.64 -2.37
C GLN A 93 -3.76 10.86 -1.23
N ILE A 94 -2.43 10.96 -1.11
CA ILE A 94 -1.70 10.42 0.04
C ILE A 94 -2.12 11.11 1.34
N GLY A 95 -2.24 12.45 1.33
CA GLY A 95 -2.76 13.23 2.46
C GLY A 95 -4.22 12.91 2.83
N GLU A 96 -5.01 12.46 1.85
CA GLU A 96 -6.37 11.94 2.03
C GLU A 96 -6.42 10.42 2.30
N PHE A 97 -5.28 9.81 2.66
CA PHE A 97 -5.16 8.40 3.06
C PHE A 97 -5.43 7.36 1.96
N ALA A 98 -5.39 7.72 0.67
CA ALA A 98 -5.66 6.80 -0.44
C ALA A 98 -4.71 5.60 -0.51
N GLY A 99 -3.47 5.74 -0.02
CA GLY A 99 -2.53 4.62 0.10
C GLY A 99 -2.81 3.69 1.29
N ASN A 100 -3.56 4.17 2.29
CA ASN A 100 -3.91 3.45 3.52
C ASN A 100 -5.13 2.54 3.32
N ALA A 101 -5.05 1.68 2.31
CA ALA A 101 -6.10 0.75 1.94
C ALA A 101 -5.66 -0.72 2.10
N LEU A 102 -6.64 -1.62 2.12
CA LEU A 102 -6.43 -3.06 2.16
C LEU A 102 -7.42 -3.79 1.26
N GLU A 103 -6.94 -4.64 0.36
CA GLU A 103 -7.80 -5.59 -0.33
C GLU A 103 -8.21 -6.71 0.64
N LEU A 104 -9.50 -6.98 0.72
CA LEU A 104 -10.12 -8.01 1.54
C LEU A 104 -10.86 -9.01 0.64
N THR A 105 -11.05 -10.23 1.14
CA THR A 105 -11.93 -11.23 0.52
C THR A 105 -13.28 -11.19 1.22
N GLY A 106 -14.31 -10.71 0.52
CA GLY A 106 -15.70 -10.73 0.96
C GLY A 106 -16.46 -11.95 0.42
N ALA A 107 -17.72 -12.10 0.83
CA ALA A 107 -18.57 -13.21 0.39
C ALA A 107 -18.98 -13.11 -1.09
N GLN A 108 -19.02 -11.90 -1.65
CA GLN A 108 -19.42 -11.62 -3.03
C GLN A 108 -18.24 -11.27 -3.96
N GLY A 109 -17.00 -11.39 -3.46
CA GLY A 109 -15.81 -11.02 -4.21
C GLY A 109 -14.84 -10.18 -3.38
N ARG A 110 -13.86 -9.59 -4.05
CA ARG A 110 -12.84 -8.78 -3.39
C ARG A 110 -13.39 -7.39 -3.09
N LEU A 111 -12.97 -6.85 -1.96
CA LEU A 111 -13.31 -5.51 -1.51
C LEU A 111 -12.03 -4.72 -1.31
N LEU A 112 -12.00 -3.44 -1.64
CA LEU A 112 -10.94 -2.54 -1.21
C LEU A 112 -11.46 -1.73 -0.02
N ALA A 113 -11.00 -2.04 1.18
CA ALA A 113 -11.31 -1.27 2.38
C ALA A 113 -10.42 -0.02 2.42
N LEU A 114 -11.05 1.15 2.48
CA LEU A 114 -10.40 2.47 2.53
C LEU A 114 -11.32 3.46 3.23
N SER A 115 -10.80 4.61 3.69
CA SER A 115 -11.67 5.60 4.32
C SER A 115 -12.55 6.34 3.31
N SER A 116 -13.64 6.94 3.78
CA SER A 116 -14.49 7.78 2.92
C SER A 116 -13.73 8.94 2.29
N ARG A 117 -12.73 9.51 2.97
CA ARG A 117 -11.85 10.56 2.44
C ARG A 117 -10.96 10.03 1.32
N ALA A 118 -10.34 8.87 1.54
CA ALA A 118 -9.55 8.18 0.54
C ALA A 118 -10.39 7.93 -0.72
N ALA A 119 -11.57 7.34 -0.57
CA ALA A 119 -12.49 7.06 -1.68
C ALA A 119 -12.94 8.34 -2.41
N ALA A 120 -13.16 9.44 -1.69
CA ALA A 120 -13.53 10.72 -2.29
C ALA A 120 -12.38 11.36 -3.08
N SER A 121 -11.13 11.15 -2.65
CA SER A 121 -9.93 11.72 -3.30
C SER A 121 -9.53 11.03 -4.61
N LEU A 122 -9.96 9.79 -4.83
CA LEU A 122 -9.64 9.02 -6.03
C LEU A 122 -10.37 9.56 -7.27
N MET A 123 -9.65 9.66 -8.38
CA MET A 123 -10.19 10.04 -9.68
C MET A 123 -11.03 8.91 -10.28
N GLY A 124 -11.95 9.26 -11.19
CA GLY A 124 -12.82 8.28 -11.85
C GLY A 124 -12.06 7.16 -12.57
N GLU A 125 -10.95 7.50 -13.24
CA GLU A 125 -10.10 6.50 -13.92
C GLU A 125 -9.40 5.54 -12.94
N GLN A 126 -8.96 6.03 -11.77
CA GLN A 126 -8.33 5.20 -10.75
C GLN A 126 -9.37 4.26 -10.12
N LYS A 127 -10.58 4.76 -9.86
CA LYS A 127 -11.70 3.95 -9.38
C LYS A 127 -12.06 2.87 -10.39
N ALA A 128 -12.17 3.23 -11.67
CA ALA A 128 -12.45 2.28 -12.74
C ALA A 128 -11.41 1.15 -12.80
N VAL A 129 -10.12 1.45 -12.58
CA VAL A 129 -9.07 0.41 -12.49
C VAL A 129 -9.30 -0.55 -11.34
N ILE A 130 -9.60 -0.03 -10.15
CA ILE A 130 -9.85 -0.85 -8.95
C ILE A 130 -11.11 -1.70 -9.14
N GLU A 131 -12.20 -1.07 -9.58
CA GLU A 131 -13.54 -1.66 -9.70
C GLU A 131 -13.65 -2.75 -10.76
N ARG A 132 -12.65 -2.90 -11.65
CA ARG A 132 -12.53 -4.10 -12.50
C ARG A 132 -12.39 -5.40 -11.69
N SER A 133 -11.87 -5.33 -10.47
CA SER A 133 -11.48 -6.52 -9.70
C SER A 133 -11.83 -6.49 -8.22
N ALA A 134 -12.16 -5.32 -7.66
CA ALA A 134 -12.58 -5.16 -6.26
C ALA A 134 -13.60 -4.03 -6.09
N THR A 135 -14.63 -4.25 -5.27
CA THR A 135 -15.59 -3.18 -4.91
C THR A 135 -14.98 -2.26 -3.86
N LEU A 136 -15.06 -0.94 -4.06
CA LEU A 136 -14.69 0.02 -3.01
C LEU A 136 -15.62 -0.12 -1.80
N LEU A 137 -15.04 -0.18 -0.61
CA LEU A 137 -15.75 -0.18 0.67
C LEU A 137 -15.31 1.04 1.50
N PRO A 138 -15.93 2.21 1.30
CA PRO A 138 -15.60 3.42 2.03
C PRO A 138 -16.07 3.33 3.49
N LEU A 139 -15.19 3.60 4.44
CA LEU A 139 -15.48 3.60 5.88
C LEU A 139 -15.25 4.97 6.50
N ALA A 140 -16.21 5.46 7.28
CA ALA A 140 -16.03 6.69 8.04
C ALA A 140 -15.25 6.41 9.33
N VAL A 141 -13.99 6.86 9.38
CA VAL A 141 -13.09 6.68 10.55
C VAL A 141 -12.45 8.00 11.03
N PRO A 142 -13.22 9.09 11.18
CA PRO A 142 -12.68 10.43 11.40
C PRO A 142 -11.79 10.55 12.65
N THR A 143 -12.14 9.84 13.73
CA THR A 143 -11.35 9.84 14.97
C THR A 143 -9.96 9.24 14.77
N ILE A 144 -9.83 8.21 13.93
CA ILE A 144 -8.54 7.55 13.66
C ILE A 144 -7.67 8.42 12.75
N GLU A 145 -8.29 9.11 11.79
CA GLU A 145 -7.61 10.04 10.88
C GLU A 145 -7.02 11.25 11.60
N LEU A 146 -7.67 11.73 12.65
CA LEU A 146 -7.12 12.79 13.51
C LEU A 146 -5.82 12.37 14.23
N ALA A 147 -5.61 11.08 14.44
CA ALA A 147 -4.39 10.52 15.00
C ALA A 147 -3.33 10.15 13.94
N GLY A 148 -3.58 10.44 12.66
CA GLY A 148 -2.68 10.13 11.54
C GLY A 148 -2.81 8.70 11.00
N GLY A 149 -3.76 7.89 11.50
CA GLY A 149 -4.05 6.56 10.96
C GLY A 149 -5.23 6.55 10.00
N SER A 150 -5.48 5.42 9.31
CA SER A 150 -6.72 5.22 8.56
C SER A 150 -7.08 3.72 8.54
N VAL A 151 -7.96 3.30 7.63
CA VAL A 151 -8.58 1.97 7.61
C VAL A 151 -7.56 0.84 7.62
N ARG A 152 -6.47 0.92 6.84
CA ARG A 152 -5.44 -0.12 6.83
C ARG A 152 -4.73 -0.25 8.18
N CYS A 153 -4.58 0.83 8.94
CA CYS A 153 -3.97 0.77 10.28
C CYS A 153 -4.82 0.00 11.30
N MET A 154 -6.11 -0.20 11.02
CA MET A 154 -7.05 -0.92 11.90
C MET A 154 -7.19 -2.40 11.56
N LEU A 155 -6.53 -2.87 10.49
CA LEU A 155 -6.73 -4.21 9.93
C LEU A 155 -5.40 -4.96 9.82
N ALA A 156 -5.42 -6.24 10.21
CA ALA A 156 -4.29 -7.16 10.04
C ALA A 156 -4.73 -8.37 9.21
N GLY A 157 -3.99 -8.67 8.15
CA GLY A 157 -4.19 -9.88 7.36
C GLY A 157 -3.56 -11.09 8.07
N VAL A 158 -4.38 -12.09 8.42
CA VAL A 158 -3.92 -13.36 8.98
C VAL A 158 -3.84 -14.39 7.85
N HIS A 159 -2.65 -14.61 7.32
CA HIS A 159 -2.40 -15.50 6.17
C HIS A 159 -1.83 -16.85 6.64
N LEU A 160 -2.55 -17.52 7.53
CA LEU A 160 -2.21 -18.86 8.02
C LEU A 160 -3.04 -19.92 7.30
N ALA A 161 -2.48 -21.13 7.13
CA ALA A 161 -3.26 -22.26 6.65
C ALA A 161 -4.44 -22.51 7.60
N ARG A 162 -5.63 -22.80 7.04
CA ARG A 162 -6.77 -23.26 7.83
C ARG A 162 -6.36 -24.56 8.52
N ARG A 163 -6.57 -24.63 9.83
CA ARG A 163 -6.43 -25.84 10.63
C ARG A 163 -7.69 -26.67 10.53
#